data_AF-A0A9D1QWA1-F1
#
_entry.id   AF-A0A9D1QWA1-F1
#
_cell.length_a   1.000
_cell.length_b   1.000
_cell.length_c   1.000
_cell.angle_alpha   90.00
_cell.angle_beta   90.00
_cell.angle_gamma   90.00
#
_symmetry.space_group_name_H-M   'P 1'
#
loop_
_entity.id
_entity.type
_entity.pdbx_description
1 polymer ?
#
loop_
_entity_poly.entity_id
_entity_poly.type
_entity_poly.pdbx_seq_one_letter_code
_entity_poly.pdbx_strand_id
1 'polypeptide(L)'
;VMEKTPPELTGDIRDSGIVLTGGAAQLNGLAELLTRRTGVVCRVAENPADCVAVGTGKALKYVGVLSSGVYDISRFTTSALDPTGI
;
A
#
# COMPACT_ATOMS: atom_id res chain seq x y z
N VAL A 1 10.87 -4.94 -8.51
CA VAL A 1 11.27 -3.76 -7.71
C VAL A 1 12.39 -4.14 -6.74
N MET A 2 12.20 -5.05 -5.77
CA MET A 2 13.29 -5.46 -4.85
C MET A 2 14.56 -5.96 -5.55
N GLU A 3 14.44 -6.71 -6.65
CA GLU A 3 15.60 -7.22 -7.41
C GLU A 3 16.47 -6.11 -8.06
N LYS A 4 15.93 -4.89 -8.19
CA LYS A 4 16.64 -3.72 -8.73
C LYS A 4 17.03 -2.71 -7.65
N THR A 5 16.60 -2.92 -6.40
CA THR A 5 16.87 -2.04 -5.28
C THR A 5 18.21 -2.45 -4.64
N PRO A 6 19.13 -1.52 -4.34
CA PRO A 6 20.40 -1.84 -3.69
C PRO A 6 20.18 -2.72 -2.43
N PRO A 7 21.08 -3.68 -2.15
CA PRO A 7 20.91 -4.61 -1.04
C PRO A 7 20.82 -3.89 0.32
N GLU A 8 21.45 -2.71 0.44
CA GLU A 8 21.40 -1.88 1.65
C GLU A 8 20.00 -1.36 1.97
N LEU A 9 19.15 -1.13 0.95
CA LEU A 9 17.75 -0.68 1.11
C LEU A 9 16.75 -1.84 1.11
N THR A 10 17.14 -2.97 0.53
CA THR A 10 16.31 -4.18 0.49
C THR A 10 16.38 -4.95 1.82
N GLY A 11 17.50 -4.85 2.54
CA GLY A 11 17.68 -5.42 3.88
C GLY A 11 16.63 -4.94 4.88
N ASP A 12 16.35 -3.63 4.90
CA ASP A 12 15.37 -3.03 5.82
C ASP A 12 13.96 -3.63 5.69
N ILE A 13 13.53 -3.94 4.45
CA ILE A 13 12.24 -4.59 4.17
C ILE A 13 12.25 -6.03 4.66
N ARG A 14 13.38 -6.74 4.49
CA ARG A 14 13.52 -8.13 4.93
C ARG A 14 13.42 -8.25 6.45
N ASP A 15 13.96 -7.27 7.18
CA ASP A 15 13.97 -7.25 8.64
C ASP A 15 12.64 -6.70 9.23
N SER A 16 12.11 -5.61 8.65
CA SER A 16 10.84 -4.99 9.10
C SER A 16 9.60 -5.80 8.71
N GLY A 17 9.69 -6.55 7.61
CA GLY A 17 8.60 -7.31 7.02
C GLY A 17 7.56 -6.43 6.31
N ILE A 18 6.47 -7.07 5.87
CA ILE A 18 5.35 -6.44 5.17
C ILE A 18 4.13 -6.41 6.11
N VAL A 19 3.49 -5.26 6.24
CA VAL A 19 2.19 -5.13 6.93
C VAL A 19 1.09 -4.98 5.90
N LEU A 20 0.12 -5.89 5.92
CA LEU A 20 -1.05 -5.87 5.05
C LEU A 20 -2.16 -5.04 5.69
N THR A 21 -2.81 -4.22 4.88
CA THR A 21 -3.88 -3.31 5.25
C THR A 21 -5.00 -3.31 4.19
N GLY A 22 -6.16 -2.77 4.54
CA GLY A 22 -7.38 -2.78 3.73
C GLY A 22 -8.19 -4.06 3.90
N GLY A 23 -9.43 -4.07 3.39
CA GLY A 23 -10.32 -5.24 3.53
C GLY A 23 -9.77 -6.50 2.86
N ALA A 24 -9.05 -6.36 1.74
CA ALA A 24 -8.43 -7.49 1.05
C ALA A 24 -7.34 -8.21 1.88
N ALA A 25 -6.73 -7.53 2.86
CA ALA A 25 -5.74 -8.12 3.74
C ALA A 25 -6.31 -9.25 4.63
N GLN A 26 -7.63 -9.28 4.81
CA GLN A 26 -8.34 -10.28 5.64
C GLN A 26 -8.68 -11.56 4.87
N LEU A 27 -8.34 -11.65 3.58
CA LEU A 27 -8.49 -12.90 2.83
C LEU A 27 -7.64 -14.00 3.48
N ASN A 28 -8.30 -15.12 3.78
CA ASN A 28 -7.69 -16.25 4.47
C ASN A 28 -6.41 -16.72 3.75
N GLY A 29 -5.32 -16.81 4.49
CA GLY A 29 -4.03 -17.28 3.98
C GLY A 29 -3.28 -16.30 3.06
N LEU A 30 -3.78 -15.08 2.86
CA LEU A 30 -3.10 -14.10 2.00
C LEU A 30 -1.72 -13.72 2.54
N ALA A 31 -1.61 -13.42 3.84
CA ALA A 31 -0.32 -13.11 4.48
C ALA A 31 0.68 -14.27 4.32
N GLU A 32 0.24 -15.49 4.60
CA GLU A 32 1.06 -16.70 4.48
C GLU A 32 1.51 -16.94 3.04
N LEU A 33 0.60 -16.78 2.06
CA LEU A 33 0.91 -16.91 0.65
C LEU A 33 1.98 -15.90 0.22
N LEU A 34 1.83 -14.65 0.62
CA LEU A 34 2.79 -13.59 0.32
C LEU A 34 4.14 -13.87 0.99
N THR A 35 4.16 -14.35 2.23
CA THR A 35 5.40 -14.75 2.89
C THR A 35 6.10 -15.89 2.16
N ARG A 36 5.38 -16.94 1.76
CA ARG A 36 5.96 -18.05 1.00
C ARG A 36 6.50 -17.61 -0.37
N ARG A 37 5.83 -16.67 -1.03
CA ARG A 37 6.21 -16.21 -2.38
C ARG A 37 7.37 -15.21 -2.38
N THR A 38 7.43 -14.36 -1.35
CA THR A 38 8.42 -13.27 -1.27
C THR A 38 9.62 -13.62 -0.41
N GLY A 39 9.50 -14.61 0.48
CA GLY A 39 10.49 -14.90 1.52
C GLY A 39 10.55 -13.85 2.63
N VAL A 40 9.65 -12.85 2.62
CA VAL A 40 9.57 -11.76 3.60
C VAL A 40 8.38 -12.00 4.53
N VAL A 41 8.58 -11.82 5.84
CA VAL A 41 7.51 -12.01 6.82
C VAL A 41 6.39 -11.00 6.58
N CYS A 42 5.17 -11.49 6.40
CA CYS A 42 3.97 -10.69 6.19
C CYS A 42 3.04 -10.85 7.40
N ARG A 43 2.47 -9.74 7.86
CA ARG A 43 1.48 -9.71 8.95
C ARG A 43 0.29 -8.84 8.57
N VAL A 44 -0.89 -9.15 9.07
CA VAL A 44 -2.07 -8.29 8.91
C VAL A 44 -2.06 -7.24 10.03
N ALA A 45 -2.41 -5.99 9.71
CA ALA A 45 -2.58 -4.96 10.73
C ALA A 45 -3.72 -5.32 11.70
N GLU A 46 -3.71 -4.76 12.92
CA GLU A 46 -4.74 -5.03 13.93
C GLU A 46 -6.15 -4.63 13.45
N ASN A 47 -6.27 -3.43 12.85
CA ASN A 47 -7.53 -2.90 12.30
C ASN A 47 -7.32 -2.53 10.82
N PRO A 48 -7.19 -3.52 9.91
CA PRO A 48 -6.71 -3.29 8.54
C PRO A 48 -7.69 -2.46 7.71
N ALA A 49 -9.00 -2.55 7.99
CA ALA A 49 -10.02 -1.75 7.31
C ALA A 49 -9.91 -0.25 7.64
N ASP A 50 -9.51 0.09 8.87
CA ASP A 50 -9.53 1.46 9.37
C ASP A 50 -8.20 2.19 9.16
N CYS A 51 -7.13 1.47 8.87
CA CYS A 51 -5.77 2.02 8.73
C CYS A 51 -5.70 3.26 7.82
N VAL A 52 -6.42 3.26 6.69
CA VAL A 52 -6.44 4.40 5.76
C VAL A 52 -7.13 5.59 6.40
N ALA A 53 -8.37 5.44 6.88
CA ALA A 53 -9.14 6.52 7.48
C ALA A 53 -8.41 7.14 8.69
N VAL A 54 -7.90 6.29 9.58
CA VAL A 54 -7.13 6.71 10.76
C VAL A 54 -5.81 7.39 10.35
N GLY A 55 -5.10 6.84 9.38
CA GLY A 55 -3.85 7.40 8.85
C GLY A 55 -4.05 8.77 8.23
N THR A 56 -5.09 8.91 7.39
CA THR A 56 -5.49 10.19 6.79
C THR A 56 -5.83 11.22 7.87
N GLY A 57 -6.63 10.85 8.88
CA GLY A 57 -6.96 11.75 9.99
C GLY A 57 -5.72 12.20 10.78
N LYS A 58 -4.75 11.31 10.99
CA LYS A 58 -3.46 11.66 11.62
C LYS A 58 -2.62 12.60 10.73
N ALA A 59 -2.61 12.37 9.42
CA ALA A 59 -1.84 13.16 8.47
C ALA A 59 -2.32 14.62 8.39
N LEU A 60 -3.59 14.92 8.64
CA LEU A 60 -4.12 16.28 8.67
C LEU A 60 -3.43 17.19 9.69
N LYS A 61 -2.83 16.63 10.76
CA LYS A 61 -2.00 17.39 11.71
C LYS A 61 -0.74 18.00 11.07
N TYR A 62 -0.33 17.45 9.92
CA TYR A 62 0.85 17.84 9.16
C TYR A 62 0.48 18.52 7.84
N VAL A 63 -0.77 19.00 7.70
CA VAL A 63 -1.27 19.56 6.43
C VAL A 63 -0.41 20.70 5.89
N GLY A 64 0.22 21.49 6.77
CA GLY A 64 1.11 22.59 6.38
C GLY A 64 2.41 22.15 5.69
N VAL A 65 2.81 20.88 5.82
CA VAL A 65 3.98 20.29 5.15
C VAL A 65 3.61 19.28 4.06
N LEU A 66 2.31 19.02 3.84
CA LEU A 66 1.83 18.07 2.82
C LEU A 66 1.86 18.63 1.38
N SER A 67 2.26 19.88 1.20
CA SER A 67 2.14 20.66 -0.04
C SER A 67 2.87 20.08 -1.26
N SER A 68 3.84 19.18 -1.05
CA SER A 68 4.73 18.67 -2.09
C SER A 68 4.31 17.32 -2.70
N GLY A 69 3.29 16.64 -2.16
CA GLY A 69 2.95 15.26 -2.55
C GLY A 69 1.49 14.99 -2.88
N VAL A 70 0.59 15.98 -2.80
CA VAL A 70 -0.83 15.78 -3.12
C VAL A 70 -1.02 15.86 -4.63
N TYR A 71 -1.17 14.71 -5.27
CA TYR A 71 -1.58 14.61 -6.66
C TYR A 71 -3.10 14.67 -6.75
N ASP A 72 -3.60 15.51 -7.64
CA ASP A 72 -5.02 15.54 -7.97
C ASP A 72 -5.41 14.25 -8.70
N ILE A 73 -6.10 13.36 -7.98
CA ILE A 73 -6.53 12.05 -8.48
C ILE A 73 -7.63 12.16 -9.54
N SER A 74 -8.32 13.32 -9.63
CA SER A 74 -9.32 13.57 -10.68
C SER A 74 -8.71 13.56 -12.08
N ARG A 75 -7.39 13.78 -12.19
CA ARG A 75 -6.65 13.66 -13.46
C ARG A 75 -6.50 12.22 -13.97
N PHE A 76 -6.74 11.21 -13.12
CA PHE A 76 -6.59 9.80 -13.49
C PHE A 76 -7.92 9.07 -13.74
N THR A 77 -9.05 9.73 -13.50
CA THR A 77 -10.39 9.16 -13.75
C THR A 77 -11.05 9.88 -14.92
N THR A 78 -10.78 9.39 -16.14
CA THR A 78 -11.75 9.00 -17.20
C THR A 78 -11.06 9.01 -18.58
N SER A 79 -10.46 7.88 -18.97
CA SER A 79 -10.35 7.49 -20.39
C SER A 79 -10.64 5.99 -20.60
N ALA A 80 -11.39 5.39 -19.68
CA ALA A 80 -11.79 3.97 -19.73
C ALA A 80 -13.31 3.77 -19.79
N LEU A 81 -14.05 4.79 -20.23
CA LEU A 81 -15.40 4.62 -20.74
C LEU A 81 -15.37 5.09 -22.20
N ASP A 82 -14.78 4.25 -23.06
CA ASP A 82 -15.10 4.30 -24.48
C ASP A 82 -16.55 3.81 -24.62
N PRO A 83 -17.52 4.65 -25.05
CA PRO A 83 -18.90 4.23 -25.22
C PRO A 83 -19.13 3.42 -26.49
N THR A 84 -18.11 3.24 -27.34
CA THR A 84 -18.21 2.56 -28.64
C THR A 84 -17.42 1.26 -28.60
N GLY A 85 -18.02 0.22 -28.05
CA GLY A 85 -17.53 -1.16 -28.17
C GLY A 85 -17.61 -1.67 -29.62
N ILE A 86 -16.69 -1.22 -30.47
CA ILE A 86 -16.25 -1.88 -31.71
C ILE A 86 -14.76 -1.65 -31.91
#